data_AF-A0A5N8YUU2-F1
#
_entry.id   AF-A0A5N8YUU2-F1
#
_cell.length_a   1.000
_cell.length_b   1.000
_cell.length_c   1.000
_cell.angle_alpha   90.00
_cell.angle_beta   90.00
_cell.angle_gamma   90.00
#
_symmetry.space_group_name_H-M   'P 1'
#
loop_
_entity.id
_entity.type
_entity.pdbx_description
1 polymer ?
#
loop_
_entity_poly.entity_id
_entity_poly.type
_entity_poly.pdbx_seq_one_letter_code
_entity_poly.pdbx_strand_id
1 'polypeptide(L)'
;MNTTNTSGKDQSGFDMLLGIVSQLRGPGGCPWDIEQTHGTLKRNLLEECYEVLEAIDSKDPKKLIEEMGDILVQIMFHSDIASKAGEFDVHDVLDTINQKLIRRHPHVFGDVKVTDAREVERNWDRLKQQEGKRKSPVDGIPAALPSLAQAQLMQDRAARSGFDWEDAAGVMRKILEEVKEVEEAKSLDDKEEEIGDLFFSLVNLARWQGIHAEDALRRANDKFRSRYLGMEKLANERGIGFDELPLDAKEKLWQEVKGSCKGSSE
;
A
#
# COMPACT_ATOMS: atom_id res chain seq x y z
N MET A 1 -38.39 8.75 -36.46
CA MET A 1 -37.44 9.36 -37.41
C MET A 1 -36.70 10.44 -36.62
N ASN A 2 -35.64 10.12 -35.87
CA ASN A 2 -34.26 9.95 -36.34
C ASN A 2 -33.92 10.85 -37.53
N THR A 3 -33.16 11.92 -37.27
CA THR A 3 -31.71 12.05 -37.60
C THR A 3 -31.23 13.43 -37.14
N THR A 4 -30.44 13.49 -36.04
CA THR A 4 -28.96 13.67 -36.02
C THR A 4 -28.47 15.01 -36.54
N ASN A 5 -27.90 15.85 -35.66
CA ASN A 5 -26.47 16.16 -35.67
C ASN A 5 -26.13 17.18 -34.57
N THR A 6 -25.53 16.72 -33.47
CA THR A 6 -24.64 17.57 -32.68
C THR A 6 -23.31 16.84 -32.59
N SER A 7 -22.50 17.06 -33.63
CA SER A 7 -21.04 17.09 -33.61
C SER A 7 -20.38 16.40 -32.42
N GLY A 8 -19.85 15.20 -32.67
CA GLY A 8 -18.84 14.59 -31.82
C GLY A 8 -17.66 15.54 -31.67
N LYS A 9 -17.50 16.11 -30.49
CA LYS A 9 -16.20 16.54 -29.99
C LYS A 9 -15.60 15.31 -29.32
N ASP A 10 -14.33 15.04 -29.63
CA ASP A 10 -13.45 14.11 -28.92
C ASP A 10 -13.64 14.25 -27.41
N GLN A 11 -14.50 13.40 -26.82
CA GLN A 11 -14.63 13.33 -25.39
C GLN A 11 -13.49 12.42 -24.92
N SER A 12 -12.57 12.96 -24.14
CA SER A 12 -11.46 12.17 -23.62
C SER A 12 -12.03 11.03 -22.75
N GLY A 13 -11.29 9.91 -22.62
CA GLY A 13 -11.71 8.82 -21.73
C GLY A 13 -11.97 9.31 -20.28
N PHE A 14 -11.29 10.38 -19.88
CA PHE A 14 -11.51 11.06 -18.61
C PHE A 14 -12.89 11.75 -18.54
N ASP A 15 -13.25 12.55 -19.54
CA ASP A 15 -14.55 13.24 -19.59
C ASP A 15 -15.71 12.23 -19.65
N MET A 16 -15.49 11.09 -20.30
CA MET A 16 -16.46 10.00 -20.33
C MET A 16 -16.65 9.39 -18.93
N LEU A 17 -15.57 9.10 -18.20
CA LEU A 17 -15.63 8.59 -16.83
C LEU A 17 -16.35 9.58 -15.89
N LEU A 18 -16.03 10.86 -16.00
CA LEU A 18 -16.70 11.92 -15.23
C LEU A 18 -18.21 11.93 -15.50
N GLY A 19 -18.61 11.81 -16.77
CA GLY A 19 -20.01 11.70 -17.17
C GLY A 19 -20.71 10.45 -16.60
N ILE A 20 -20.03 9.29 -16.62
CA ILE A 20 -20.55 8.04 -16.07
C ILE A 20 -20.80 8.19 -14.57
N VAL A 21 -19.84 8.68 -13.78
CA VAL A 21 -20.00 8.83 -12.33
C VAL A 21 -21.10 9.83 -11.98
N SER A 22 -21.17 10.95 -12.72
CA SER A 22 -22.25 11.93 -12.54
C SER A 22 -23.63 11.33 -12.81
N GLN A 23 -23.76 10.49 -13.84
CA GLN A 23 -25.00 9.79 -14.15
C GLN A 23 -25.35 8.73 -13.08
N LEU A 24 -24.38 7.91 -12.65
CA LEU A 24 -24.58 6.90 -11.60
C LEU A 24 -25.08 7.51 -10.30
N ARG A 25 -24.54 8.67 -9.91
CA ARG A 25 -24.89 9.37 -8.68
C ARG A 25 -25.96 10.46 -8.86
N GLY A 26 -26.53 10.59 -10.06
CA GLY A 26 -27.52 11.60 -10.42
C GLY A 26 -28.96 11.15 -10.22
N PRO A 27 -29.96 12.02 -10.49
CA PRO A 27 -31.37 11.64 -10.45
C PRO A 27 -31.67 10.47 -11.40
N GLY A 28 -32.28 9.40 -10.88
CA GLY A 28 -32.54 8.17 -11.65
C GLY A 28 -31.31 7.27 -11.85
N GLY A 29 -30.19 7.59 -11.19
CA GLY A 29 -28.99 6.77 -11.14
C GLY A 29 -29.13 5.56 -10.21
N CYS A 30 -28.00 4.94 -9.90
CA CYS A 30 -27.92 3.75 -9.06
C CYS A 30 -28.16 4.13 -7.58
N PRO A 31 -29.15 3.52 -6.89
CA PRO A 31 -29.44 3.83 -5.49
C PRO A 31 -28.25 3.65 -4.56
N TRP A 32 -27.47 2.57 -4.75
CA TRP A 32 -26.29 2.31 -3.94
C TRP A 32 -25.23 3.40 -4.13
N ASP A 33 -24.98 3.82 -5.37
CA ASP A 33 -24.00 4.87 -5.66
C ASP A 33 -24.42 6.21 -5.06
N ILE A 34 -25.70 6.58 -5.21
CA ILE A 34 -26.26 7.83 -4.68
C ILE A 34 -26.09 7.93 -3.16
N GLU A 35 -26.29 6.83 -2.43
CA GLU A 35 -26.19 6.80 -0.97
C GLU A 35 -24.76 6.88 -0.43
N GLN A 36 -23.73 6.70 -1.27
CA GLN A 36 -22.35 6.73 -0.80
C GLN A 36 -21.90 8.11 -0.34
N THR A 37 -21.09 8.12 0.72
CA THR A 37 -20.42 9.28 1.31
C THR A 37 -18.91 9.04 1.33
N HIS A 38 -18.12 10.07 1.62
CA HIS A 38 -16.68 9.88 1.85
C HIS A 38 -16.39 8.82 2.92
N GLY A 39 -17.23 8.73 3.95
CA GLY A 39 -17.05 7.79 5.05
C GLY A 39 -17.28 6.34 4.65
N THR A 40 -18.31 6.07 3.83
CA THR A 40 -18.67 4.71 3.42
C THR A 40 -17.69 4.14 2.40
N LEU A 41 -17.10 4.99 1.55
CA LEU A 41 -16.15 4.58 0.51
C LEU A 41 -14.72 4.33 1.01
N LYS A 42 -14.37 4.70 2.24
CA LYS A 42 -13.00 4.51 2.78
C LYS A 42 -12.53 3.05 2.68
N ARG A 43 -13.43 2.11 2.94
CA ARG A 43 -13.10 0.68 2.90
C ARG A 43 -12.78 0.25 1.47
N ASN A 44 -13.65 0.59 0.52
CA ASN A 44 -13.44 0.30 -0.90
C ASN A 44 -12.13 0.89 -1.41
N LEU A 45 -11.85 2.18 -1.13
CA LEU A 45 -10.58 2.79 -1.55
C LEU A 45 -9.35 2.05 -1.01
N LEU A 46 -9.41 1.56 0.23
CA LEU A 46 -8.33 0.76 0.81
C LEU A 46 -8.21 -0.61 0.13
N GLU A 47 -9.35 -1.27 -0.13
CA GLU A 47 -9.42 -2.54 -0.88
C GLU A 47 -8.77 -2.38 -2.26
N GLU A 48 -9.19 -1.40 -3.06
CA GLU A 48 -8.62 -1.16 -4.41
C GLU A 48 -7.11 -0.89 -4.36
N CYS A 49 -6.61 -0.22 -3.31
CA CYS A 49 -5.18 0.00 -3.14
C CYS A 49 -4.44 -1.33 -2.96
N TYR A 50 -4.99 -2.28 -2.22
CA TYR A 50 -4.38 -3.60 -2.07
C TYR A 50 -4.49 -4.45 -3.33
N GLU A 51 -5.57 -4.35 -4.08
CA GLU A 51 -5.73 -5.06 -5.35
C GLU A 51 -4.72 -4.56 -6.39
N VAL A 52 -4.49 -3.25 -6.50
CA VAL A 52 -3.38 -2.69 -7.30
C VAL A 52 -2.04 -3.27 -6.86
N LEU A 53 -1.76 -3.31 -5.56
CA LEU A 53 -0.49 -3.83 -5.06
C LEU A 53 -0.36 -5.34 -5.35
N GLU A 54 -1.44 -6.12 -5.36
CA GLU A 54 -1.45 -7.54 -5.73
C GLU A 54 -1.22 -7.71 -7.25
N ALA A 55 -1.81 -6.84 -8.08
CA ALA A 55 -1.60 -6.83 -9.52
C ALA A 55 -0.13 -6.55 -9.89
N ILE A 56 0.53 -5.65 -9.14
CA ILE A 56 1.97 -5.38 -9.28
C ILE A 56 2.80 -6.63 -8.94
N ASP A 57 2.51 -7.27 -7.80
CA ASP A 57 3.26 -8.44 -7.33
C ASP A 57 3.09 -9.65 -8.26
N SER A 58 1.89 -9.85 -8.79
CA SER A 58 1.60 -10.91 -9.76
C SER A 58 2.14 -10.62 -11.16
N LYS A 59 2.63 -9.39 -11.42
CA LYS A 59 3.11 -8.92 -12.73
C LYS A 59 2.08 -9.11 -13.85
N ASP A 60 0.79 -9.01 -13.52
CA ASP A 60 -0.29 -9.11 -14.49
C ASP A 60 -0.68 -7.71 -14.99
N PRO A 61 -0.31 -7.33 -16.22
CA PRO A 61 -0.60 -6.00 -16.74
C PRO A 61 -2.10 -5.78 -16.99
N LYS A 62 -2.91 -6.82 -17.20
CA LYS A 62 -4.36 -6.66 -17.41
C LYS A 62 -5.04 -6.35 -16.09
N LYS A 63 -4.74 -7.16 -15.06
CA LYS A 63 -5.23 -6.90 -13.70
C LYS A 63 -4.78 -5.50 -13.26
N LEU A 64 -3.52 -5.12 -13.49
CA LEU A 64 -3.04 -3.79 -13.10
C LEU A 64 -3.82 -2.64 -13.76
N ILE A 65 -4.22 -2.77 -15.03
CA ILE A 65 -5.05 -1.76 -15.71
C ILE A 65 -6.44 -1.66 -15.07
N GLU A 66 -7.04 -2.80 -14.72
CA GLU A 66 -8.35 -2.89 -14.05
C GLU A 66 -8.31 -2.19 -12.69
N GLU A 67 -7.41 -2.61 -11.80
CA GLU A 67 -7.34 -2.06 -10.43
C GLU A 67 -6.93 -0.58 -10.41
N MET A 68 -6.07 -0.14 -11.34
CA MET A 68 -5.76 1.29 -11.50
C MET A 68 -6.98 2.09 -11.95
N GLY A 69 -7.85 1.48 -12.76
CA GLY A 69 -9.15 2.03 -13.14
C GLY A 69 -10.07 2.19 -11.93
N ASP A 70 -10.11 1.21 -11.04
CA ASP A 70 -10.96 1.26 -9.84
C ASP A 70 -10.50 2.32 -8.84
N ILE A 71 -9.18 2.53 -8.71
CA ILE A 71 -8.65 3.70 -8.00
C ILE A 71 -9.13 5.02 -8.62
N LEU A 72 -9.16 5.13 -9.96
CA LEU A 72 -9.70 6.32 -10.62
C LEU A 72 -11.19 6.50 -10.35
N VAL A 73 -11.98 5.43 -10.35
CA VAL A 73 -13.41 5.48 -9.99
C VAL A 73 -13.59 6.01 -8.57
N GLN A 74 -12.80 5.54 -7.59
CA GLN A 74 -12.85 6.04 -6.22
C GLN A 74 -12.57 7.56 -6.17
N ILE A 75 -11.53 8.04 -6.87
CA ILE A 75 -11.20 9.48 -6.94
C ILE A 75 -12.39 10.27 -7.52
N MET A 76 -13.03 9.77 -8.58
CA MET A 76 -14.19 10.42 -9.19
C MET A 76 -15.41 10.44 -8.25
N PHE A 77 -15.68 9.36 -7.53
CA PHE A 77 -16.77 9.31 -6.55
C PHE A 77 -16.58 10.32 -5.42
N HIS A 78 -15.37 10.37 -4.85
CA HIS A 78 -15.05 11.39 -3.84
C HIS A 78 -15.18 12.80 -4.42
N SER A 79 -14.73 13.04 -5.65
CA SER A 79 -14.84 14.35 -6.29
C SER A 79 -16.30 14.76 -6.57
N ASP A 80 -17.16 13.83 -7.02
CA ASP A 80 -18.60 14.10 -7.22
C ASP A 80 -19.32 14.39 -5.90
N ILE A 81 -19.01 13.64 -4.83
CA ILE A 81 -19.55 13.89 -3.48
C ILE A 81 -19.21 15.31 -3.02
N ALA A 82 -17.93 15.71 -3.13
CA ALA A 82 -17.47 17.03 -2.72
C ALA A 82 -18.07 18.14 -3.60
N SER A 83 -18.22 17.89 -4.89
CA SER A 83 -18.81 18.85 -5.83
C SER A 83 -20.27 19.12 -5.50
N LYS A 84 -21.04 18.08 -5.17
CA LYS A 84 -22.44 18.21 -4.70
C LYS A 84 -22.57 18.93 -3.36
N ALA A 85 -21.54 18.86 -2.52
CA ALA A 85 -21.47 19.64 -1.28
C ALA A 85 -20.99 21.09 -1.49
N GLY A 86 -20.57 21.46 -2.71
CA GLY A 86 -20.02 22.79 -3.01
C GLY A 86 -18.63 23.02 -2.41
N GLU A 87 -17.87 21.96 -2.13
CA GLU A 87 -16.56 22.03 -1.47
C GLU A 87 -15.40 22.12 -2.46
N PHE A 88 -15.31 21.15 -3.38
CA PHE A 88 -14.32 21.08 -4.47
C PHE A 88 -14.79 20.09 -5.54
N ASP A 89 -14.19 20.11 -6.72
CA ASP A 89 -14.42 19.10 -7.77
C ASP A 89 -13.14 18.40 -8.25
N VAL A 90 -13.26 17.55 -9.26
CA VAL A 90 -12.12 16.79 -9.79
C VAL A 90 -11.05 17.70 -10.42
N HIS A 91 -11.44 18.84 -10.98
CA HIS A 91 -10.50 19.79 -11.55
C HIS A 91 -9.68 20.47 -10.46
N ASP A 92 -10.28 20.81 -9.32
CA ASP A 92 -9.55 21.31 -8.15
C ASP A 92 -8.50 20.29 -7.65
N VAL A 93 -8.85 18.99 -7.65
CA VAL A 93 -7.91 17.90 -7.30
C VAL A 93 -6.73 17.87 -8.27
N LEU A 94 -7.00 17.91 -9.58
CA LEU A 94 -5.99 17.89 -10.64
C LEU A 94 -5.09 19.13 -10.59
N ASP A 95 -5.65 20.32 -10.45
CA ASP A 95 -4.89 21.56 -10.36
C ASP A 95 -3.99 21.57 -9.12
N THR A 96 -4.51 21.10 -7.99
CA THR A 96 -3.74 21.00 -6.75
C THR A 96 -2.55 20.05 -6.89
N ILE A 97 -2.74 18.87 -7.48
CA ILE A 97 -1.63 17.92 -7.65
C ILE A 97 -0.62 18.42 -8.71
N ASN A 98 -1.09 19.03 -9.80
CA ASN A 98 -0.24 19.60 -10.84
C ASN A 98 0.68 20.69 -10.28
N GLN A 99 0.12 21.68 -9.58
CA GLN A 99 0.90 22.75 -8.95
C GLN A 99 1.91 22.19 -7.94
N LYS A 100 1.49 21.19 -7.14
CA LYS A 100 2.36 20.54 -6.14
C LYS A 100 3.50 19.77 -6.80
N LEU A 101 3.24 19.03 -7.88
CA LEU A 101 4.27 18.28 -8.60
C LEU A 101 5.27 19.23 -9.25
N ILE A 102 4.81 20.28 -9.94
CA ILE A 102 5.69 21.31 -10.53
C ILE A 102 6.58 21.94 -9.45
N ARG A 103 6.00 22.40 -8.34
CA ARG A 103 6.74 23.01 -7.22
C ARG A 103 7.77 22.06 -6.62
N ARG A 104 7.47 20.76 -6.51
CA ARG A 104 8.35 19.75 -5.90
C ARG A 104 9.41 19.20 -6.86
N HIS A 105 9.33 19.54 -8.14
CA HIS A 105 10.33 19.15 -9.13
C HIS A 105 11.01 20.36 -9.78
N PRO A 106 11.64 21.25 -9.00
CA PRO A 106 12.35 22.40 -9.56
C PRO A 106 13.56 22.00 -10.42
N HIS A 107 13.96 20.73 -10.38
CA HIS A 107 14.99 20.16 -11.25
C HIS A 107 14.48 19.68 -12.60
N VAL A 108 13.16 19.54 -12.77
CA VAL A 108 12.52 19.25 -14.05
C VAL A 108 11.90 20.51 -14.64
N PHE A 109 11.23 21.32 -13.80
CA PHE A 109 10.44 22.49 -14.23
C PHE A 109 11.06 23.84 -13.86
N GLY A 110 12.31 23.85 -13.39
CA GLY A 110 13.05 25.06 -13.01
C GLY A 110 14.55 24.89 -13.20
N ASP A 111 15.35 25.63 -12.42
CA ASP A 111 16.81 25.73 -12.61
C ASP A 111 17.65 24.91 -11.62
N VAL A 112 17.02 24.16 -10.71
CA VAL A 112 17.76 23.38 -9.70
C VAL A 112 18.45 22.20 -10.37
N LYS A 113 19.77 22.07 -10.22
CA LYS A 113 20.48 20.88 -10.68
C LYS A 113 20.61 19.88 -9.54
N VAL A 114 20.38 18.62 -9.86
CA VAL A 114 20.55 17.48 -8.96
C VAL A 114 21.45 16.44 -9.65
N THR A 115 22.27 15.75 -8.88
CA THR A 115 23.23 14.77 -9.39
C THR A 115 22.71 13.35 -9.36
N ASP A 116 21.78 13.04 -8.46
CA ASP A 116 21.22 11.71 -8.28
C ASP A 116 19.84 11.72 -7.59
N ALA A 117 19.23 10.54 -7.49
CA ALA A 117 17.93 10.34 -6.84
C ALA A 117 17.94 10.70 -5.33
N ARG A 118 19.06 10.51 -4.63
CA ARG A 118 19.16 10.85 -3.20
C ARG A 118 19.09 12.36 -3.00
N GLU A 119 19.70 13.12 -3.91
CA GLU A 119 19.59 14.58 -3.89
C GLU A 119 18.17 15.07 -4.21
N VAL A 120 17.45 14.38 -5.11
CA VAL A 120 16.02 14.65 -5.36
C VAL A 120 15.19 14.43 -4.08
N GLU A 121 15.39 13.31 -3.40
CA GLU A 121 14.67 12.99 -2.15
C GLU A 121 14.93 14.02 -1.05
N ARG A 122 16.20 14.41 -0.84
CA ARG A 122 16.56 15.47 0.13
C ARG A 122 15.87 16.79 -0.20
N ASN A 123 15.83 17.16 -1.48
CA ASN A 123 15.16 18.38 -1.93
C ASN A 123 13.65 18.31 -1.68
N TRP A 124 13.00 17.17 -1.94
CA TRP A 124 11.58 16.97 -1.64
C TRP A 124 11.27 17.14 -0.15
N ASP A 125 12.09 16.57 0.72
CA ASP A 125 11.83 16.66 2.15
C ASP A 125 12.03 18.08 2.70
N ARG A 126 13.04 18.80 2.20
CA ARG A 126 13.21 20.23 2.50
C ARG A 126 11.98 21.04 2.08
N LEU A 127 11.46 20.81 0.87
CA LEU A 127 10.24 21.48 0.39
C LEU A 127 9.01 21.11 1.24
N LYS A 128 8.87 19.84 1.66
CA LYS A 128 7.78 19.41 2.56
C LYS A 128 7.85 20.10 3.93
N GLN A 129 9.05 20.33 4.48
CA GLN A 129 9.24 21.04 5.75
C GLN A 129 8.87 22.53 5.61
N GLN A 130 9.30 23.17 4.51
CA GLN A 130 9.00 24.59 4.24
C GLN A 130 7.51 24.87 4.04
N GLU A 131 6.74 23.89 3.58
CA GLU A 131 5.28 23.98 3.47
C GLU A 131 4.56 24.03 4.85
N GLY A 132 5.29 23.99 5.98
CA GLY A 132 4.76 24.23 7.32
C GLY A 132 3.84 23.13 7.87
N LYS A 133 3.80 21.96 7.21
CA LYS A 133 2.83 20.89 7.52
C LYS A 133 3.24 19.95 8.64
N ARG A 134 4.45 20.06 9.22
CA ARG A 134 4.96 19.13 10.24
C ARG A 134 5.74 19.85 11.33
N LYS A 135 5.38 19.63 12.60
CA LYS A 135 6.14 20.13 13.77
C LYS A 135 7.16 19.10 14.25
N SER A 136 6.82 17.81 14.14
CA SER A 136 7.68 16.66 14.44
C SER A 136 7.95 15.80 13.19
N PRO A 137 9.09 15.10 13.10
CA PRO A 137 9.34 14.11 12.04
C PRO A 137 8.24 13.04 11.96
N VAL A 138 7.66 12.65 13.10
CA VAL A 138 6.60 11.63 13.15
C VAL A 138 5.18 12.21 12.97
N ASP A 139 5.02 13.52 12.85
CA ASP A 139 3.71 14.13 12.60
C ASP A 139 3.19 13.86 11.18
N GLY A 140 1.87 13.73 11.05
CA GLY A 140 1.22 13.54 9.75
C GLY A 140 1.60 12.21 9.09
N ILE A 141 1.86 11.19 9.91
CA ILE A 141 1.87 9.80 9.49
C ILE A 141 0.41 9.31 9.58
N PRO A 142 -0.19 8.83 8.48
CA PRO A 142 -1.59 8.42 8.50
C PRO A 142 -1.81 7.27 9.47
N ALA A 143 -2.79 7.43 10.37
CA ALA A 143 -3.19 6.41 11.33
C ALA A 143 -3.75 5.13 10.66
N ALA A 144 -4.26 5.27 9.42
CA ALA A 144 -4.83 4.17 8.64
C ALA A 144 -3.79 3.32 7.90
N LEU A 145 -2.50 3.67 7.96
CA LEU A 145 -1.45 2.81 7.38
C LEU A 145 -1.35 1.50 8.17
N PRO A 146 -1.01 0.38 7.51
CA PRO A 146 -0.57 -0.83 8.19
C PRO A 146 0.56 -0.56 9.15
N SER A 147 0.58 -1.26 10.29
CA SER A 147 1.51 -0.98 11.38
C SER A 147 2.98 -1.09 10.96
N LEU A 148 3.36 -2.03 10.07
CA LEU A 148 4.75 -2.14 9.64
C LEU A 148 5.15 -0.98 8.72
N ALA A 149 4.29 -0.61 7.76
CA ALA A 149 4.50 0.55 6.90
C ALA A 149 4.54 1.86 7.72
N GLN A 150 3.69 1.95 8.74
CA GLN A 150 3.64 3.09 9.66
C GLN A 150 4.94 3.20 10.48
N ALA A 151 5.38 2.10 11.09
CA ALA A 151 6.64 2.03 11.84
C ALA A 151 7.84 2.36 10.96
N GLN A 152 7.89 1.82 9.73
CA GLN A 152 8.98 2.10 8.80
C GLN A 152 9.02 3.57 8.42
N LEU A 153 7.86 4.19 8.14
CA LEU A 153 7.78 5.61 7.82
C LEU A 153 8.16 6.51 9.01
N MET A 154 7.84 6.10 10.25
CA MET A 154 8.32 6.79 11.46
C MET A 154 9.85 6.74 11.53
N GLN A 155 10.44 5.55 11.37
CA GLN A 155 11.88 5.33 11.44
C GLN A 155 12.63 6.06 10.32
N ASP A 156 12.14 6.04 9.07
CA ASP A 156 12.71 6.78 7.94
C ASP A 156 12.80 8.28 8.24
N ARG A 157 11.75 8.85 8.83
CA ARG A 157 11.70 10.28 9.14
C ARG A 157 12.55 10.64 10.35
N ALA A 158 12.59 9.77 11.36
CA ALA A 158 13.48 9.93 12.51
C ALA A 158 14.95 9.88 12.07
N ALA A 159 15.31 8.92 11.21
CA ALA A 159 16.65 8.77 10.66
C ALA A 159 17.11 10.02 9.88
N ARG A 160 16.23 10.61 9.06
CA ARG A 160 16.51 11.87 8.34
C ARG A 160 16.76 13.06 9.27
N SER A 161 16.30 12.97 10.52
CA SER A 161 16.53 13.98 11.56
C SER A 161 17.79 13.68 12.39
N GLY A 162 18.55 12.63 12.03
CA GLY A 162 19.76 12.21 12.74
C GLY A 162 19.52 11.21 13.86
N PHE A 163 18.29 10.71 14.04
CA PHE A 163 17.97 9.66 15.00
C PHE A 163 17.99 8.30 14.31
N ASP A 164 19.19 7.74 14.14
CA ASP A 164 19.41 6.41 13.56
C ASP A 164 20.66 5.75 14.19
N TRP A 165 20.82 4.46 13.95
CA TRP A 165 22.02 3.70 14.31
C TRP A 165 23.21 4.07 13.43
N GLU A 166 24.42 3.80 13.90
CA GLU A 166 25.64 4.04 13.11
C GLU A 166 25.89 2.92 12.08
N ASP A 167 25.46 1.69 12.39
CA ASP A 167 25.63 0.51 11.56
C ASP A 167 24.53 -0.54 11.75
N ALA A 168 24.50 -1.50 10.83
CA ALA A 168 23.57 -2.64 10.88
C ALA A 168 23.82 -3.56 12.10
N ALA A 169 25.01 -3.53 12.69
CA ALA A 169 25.32 -4.32 13.89
C ALA A 169 24.59 -3.77 15.12
N GLY A 170 24.40 -2.44 15.22
CA GLY A 170 23.57 -1.80 16.24
C GLY A 170 22.13 -2.28 16.19
N VAL A 171 21.54 -2.32 14.99
CA VAL A 171 20.18 -2.82 14.78
C VAL A 171 20.06 -4.28 15.20
N MET A 172 21.03 -5.13 14.85
CA MET A 172 21.00 -6.54 15.21
C MET A 172 21.17 -6.76 16.72
N ARG A 173 22.01 -5.96 17.39
CA ARG A 173 22.13 -6.00 18.85
C ARG A 173 20.80 -5.65 19.52
N LYS A 174 20.08 -4.63 19.04
CA LYS A 174 18.78 -4.28 19.58
C LYS A 174 17.77 -5.41 19.39
N ILE A 175 17.72 -6.06 18.21
CA ILE A 175 16.86 -7.25 18.03
C ILE A 175 17.16 -8.36 19.05
N LEU A 176 18.43 -8.64 19.33
CA LEU A 176 18.82 -9.64 20.34
C LEU A 176 18.50 -9.22 21.78
N GLU A 177 18.41 -7.92 22.04
CA GLU A 177 17.94 -7.34 23.30
C GLU A 177 16.43 -7.56 23.44
N GLU A 178 15.63 -7.16 22.44
CA GLU A 178 14.17 -7.35 22.42
C GLU A 178 13.78 -8.82 22.59
N VAL A 179 14.51 -9.75 21.95
CA VAL A 179 14.25 -11.19 22.12
C VAL A 179 14.42 -11.63 23.57
N LYS A 180 15.40 -11.08 24.30
CA LYS A 180 15.59 -11.39 25.72
C LYS A 180 14.50 -10.75 26.58
N GLU A 181 14.11 -9.52 26.26
CA GLU A 181 13.02 -8.83 26.98
C GLU A 181 11.71 -9.62 26.85
N VAL A 182 11.39 -10.15 25.65
CA VAL A 182 10.27 -11.09 25.43
C VAL A 182 10.39 -12.37 26.28
N GLU A 183 11.60 -12.93 26.43
CA GLU A 183 11.83 -14.13 27.26
C GLU A 183 11.68 -13.84 28.76
N GLU A 184 12.05 -12.64 29.21
CA GLU A 184 12.00 -12.21 30.61
C GLU A 184 10.62 -11.69 31.04
N ALA A 185 9.78 -11.29 30.08
CA ALA A 185 8.43 -10.77 30.29
C ALA A 185 7.52 -11.75 31.04
N LYS A 186 6.87 -11.26 32.11
CA LYS A 186 6.14 -12.11 33.07
C LYS A 186 4.64 -12.02 32.91
N SER A 187 4.12 -10.83 32.64
CA SER A 187 2.69 -10.62 32.40
C SER A 187 2.35 -10.79 30.91
N LEU A 188 1.05 -10.86 30.60
CA LEU A 188 0.62 -10.85 29.19
C LEU A 188 0.81 -9.47 28.57
N ASP A 189 0.53 -8.41 29.33
CA ASP A 189 0.70 -7.02 28.89
C ASP A 189 2.18 -6.74 28.59
N ASP A 190 3.09 -7.18 29.48
CA ASP A 190 4.54 -7.07 29.26
C ASP A 190 4.94 -7.79 27.96
N LYS A 191 4.45 -9.02 27.76
CA LYS A 191 4.77 -9.79 26.55
C LYS A 191 4.25 -9.12 25.28
N GLU A 192 3.08 -8.50 25.33
CA GLU A 192 2.52 -7.77 24.19
C GLU A 192 3.38 -6.56 23.84
N GLU A 193 3.82 -5.79 24.84
CA GLU A 193 4.75 -4.66 24.69
C GLU A 193 6.08 -5.11 24.06
N GLU A 194 6.76 -6.09 24.64
CA GLU A 194 8.07 -6.55 24.14
C GLU A 194 7.98 -7.20 22.74
N ILE A 195 6.88 -7.90 22.43
CA ILE A 195 6.64 -8.42 21.07
C ILE A 195 6.44 -7.25 20.08
N GLY A 196 5.77 -6.18 20.51
CA GLY A 196 5.62 -4.94 19.74
C GLY A 196 6.96 -4.29 19.41
N ASP A 197 7.85 -4.18 20.40
CA ASP A 197 9.18 -3.59 20.24
C ASP A 197 10.10 -4.48 19.40
N LEU A 198 9.96 -5.82 19.50
CA LEU A 198 10.61 -6.75 18.58
C LEU A 198 10.13 -6.54 17.13
N PHE A 199 8.83 -6.38 16.88
CA PHE A 199 8.34 -6.04 15.54
C PHE A 199 8.92 -4.71 15.05
N PHE A 200 8.93 -3.68 15.89
CA PHE A 200 9.48 -2.38 15.55
C PHE A 200 10.98 -2.46 15.17
N SER A 201 11.74 -3.26 15.92
CA SER A 201 13.16 -3.53 15.66
C SER A 201 13.39 -4.33 14.37
N LEU A 202 12.52 -5.31 14.06
CA LEU A 202 12.56 -6.04 12.79
C LEU A 202 12.24 -5.13 11.59
N VAL A 203 11.31 -4.18 11.73
CA VAL A 203 11.06 -3.15 10.71
C VAL A 203 12.31 -2.31 10.47
N ASN A 204 13.03 -1.97 11.54
CA ASN A 204 14.26 -1.19 11.43
C ASN A 204 15.37 -1.95 10.69
N LEU A 205 15.48 -3.26 10.92
CA LEU A 205 16.38 -4.11 10.14
C LEU A 205 16.02 -4.14 8.65
N ALA A 206 14.73 -4.30 8.33
CA ALA A 206 14.27 -4.28 6.94
C ALA A 206 14.62 -2.94 6.28
N ARG A 207 14.37 -1.81 6.96
CA ARG A 207 14.72 -0.46 6.49
C ARG A 207 16.21 -0.32 6.20
N TRP A 208 17.09 -0.78 7.11
CA TRP A 208 18.54 -0.74 6.91
C TRP A 208 19.02 -1.59 5.71
N GLN A 209 18.27 -2.63 5.35
CA GLN A 209 18.54 -3.45 4.17
C GLN A 209 17.88 -2.90 2.89
N GLY A 210 17.19 -1.76 2.96
CA GLY A 210 16.43 -1.21 1.82
C GLY A 210 15.20 -2.03 1.46
N ILE A 211 14.66 -2.80 2.41
CA ILE A 211 13.50 -3.67 2.24
C ILE A 211 12.26 -2.96 2.80
N HIS A 212 11.17 -2.90 2.03
CA HIS A 212 9.87 -2.48 2.54
C HIS A 212 9.27 -3.58 3.43
N ALA A 213 9.05 -3.28 4.71
CA ALA A 213 8.71 -4.27 5.73
C ALA A 213 7.32 -4.89 5.49
N GLU A 214 6.33 -4.06 5.14
CA GLU A 214 4.97 -4.51 4.83
C GLU A 214 4.97 -5.46 3.62
N ASP A 215 5.67 -5.11 2.54
CA ASP A 215 5.74 -5.95 1.34
C ASP A 215 6.48 -7.26 1.61
N ALA A 216 7.51 -7.22 2.47
CA ALA A 216 8.25 -8.42 2.85
C ALA A 216 7.34 -9.42 3.59
N LEU A 217 6.51 -8.93 4.52
CA LEU A 217 5.54 -9.77 5.21
C LEU A 217 4.44 -10.26 4.26
N ARG A 218 3.92 -9.39 3.39
CA ARG A 218 2.93 -9.78 2.39
C ARG A 218 3.42 -10.92 1.49
N ARG A 219 4.64 -10.82 0.94
CA ARG A 219 5.26 -11.90 0.16
C ARG A 219 5.45 -13.18 0.98
N ALA A 220 5.73 -13.07 2.29
CA ALA A 220 5.82 -14.23 3.16
C ALA A 220 4.45 -14.91 3.34
N ASN A 221 3.39 -14.12 3.53
CA ASN A 221 2.00 -14.58 3.64
C ASN A 221 1.54 -15.28 2.36
N ASP A 222 1.79 -14.69 1.19
CA ASP A 222 1.42 -15.28 -0.10
C ASP A 222 2.12 -16.60 -0.35
N LYS A 223 3.42 -16.65 -0.04
CA LYS A 223 4.21 -17.88 -0.11
C LYS A 223 3.68 -18.96 0.84
N PHE A 224 3.26 -18.60 2.05
CA PHE A 224 2.63 -19.53 2.99
C PHE A 224 1.29 -20.04 2.44
N ARG A 225 0.41 -19.13 2.01
CA ARG A 225 -0.90 -19.43 1.42
C ARG A 225 -0.79 -20.36 0.23
N SER A 226 0.07 -20.03 -0.73
CA SER A 226 0.30 -20.83 -1.93
C SER A 226 0.74 -22.25 -1.59
N ARG A 227 1.65 -22.39 -0.63
CA ARG A 227 2.12 -23.72 -0.18
C ARG A 227 1.03 -24.51 0.53
N TYR A 228 0.29 -23.86 1.43
CA TYR A 228 -0.80 -24.50 2.16
C TYR A 228 -1.88 -25.03 1.21
N LEU A 229 -2.34 -24.20 0.26
CA LEU A 229 -3.27 -24.62 -0.79
C LEU A 229 -2.71 -25.75 -1.66
N GLY A 230 -1.40 -25.71 -1.96
CA GLY A 230 -0.71 -26.78 -2.66
C GLY A 230 -0.72 -28.10 -1.90
N MET A 231 -0.60 -28.06 -0.57
CA MET A 231 -0.69 -29.25 0.28
C MET A 231 -2.09 -29.84 0.30
N GLU A 232 -3.12 -28.99 0.42
CA GLU A 232 -4.53 -29.42 0.36
C GLU A 232 -4.85 -30.07 -0.98
N LYS A 233 -4.41 -29.45 -2.08
CA LYS A 233 -4.56 -30.00 -3.43
C LYS A 233 -3.88 -31.37 -3.55
N LEU A 234 -2.64 -31.49 -3.10
CA LEU A 234 -1.87 -32.74 -3.17
C LEU A 234 -2.49 -33.85 -2.31
N ALA A 235 -2.97 -33.51 -1.11
CA ALA A 235 -3.67 -34.44 -0.25
C ALA A 235 -4.97 -34.94 -0.91
N ASN A 236 -5.76 -34.03 -1.49
CA ASN A 236 -6.99 -34.36 -2.20
C ASN A 236 -6.72 -35.25 -3.44
N GLU A 237 -5.69 -34.95 -4.24
CA GLU A 237 -5.25 -35.77 -5.37
C GLU A 237 -4.85 -37.20 -4.95
N ARG A 238 -4.37 -37.37 -3.72
CA ARG A 238 -4.02 -38.67 -3.12
C ARG A 238 -5.18 -39.35 -2.40
N GLY A 239 -6.37 -38.74 -2.37
CA GLY A 239 -7.53 -39.24 -1.64
C GLY A 239 -7.34 -39.24 -0.11
N ILE A 240 -6.48 -38.36 0.41
CA ILE A 240 -6.16 -38.26 1.83
C ILE A 240 -6.92 -37.07 2.44
N GLY A 241 -7.60 -37.30 3.56
CA GLY A 241 -8.23 -36.23 4.34
C GLY A 241 -7.17 -35.33 4.98
N PHE A 242 -6.98 -34.11 4.46
CA PHE A 242 -5.91 -33.23 4.88
C PHE A 242 -6.01 -32.81 6.36
N ASP A 243 -7.21 -32.53 6.85
CA ASP A 243 -7.43 -32.04 8.22
C ASP A 243 -7.00 -33.07 9.28
N GLU A 244 -7.23 -34.35 8.99
CA GLU A 244 -6.96 -35.49 9.88
C GLU A 244 -5.47 -35.89 9.88
N LEU A 245 -4.66 -35.31 9.00
CA LEU A 245 -3.24 -35.63 8.94
C LEU A 245 -2.49 -35.13 10.18
N PRO A 246 -1.62 -35.97 10.79
CA PRO A 246 -0.71 -35.52 11.82
C PRO A 246 0.33 -34.53 11.25
N LEU A 247 0.93 -33.73 12.13
CA LEU A 247 1.83 -32.65 11.74
C LEU A 247 3.03 -33.13 10.93
N ASP A 248 3.57 -34.31 11.22
CA ASP A 248 4.69 -34.91 10.49
C ASP A 248 4.31 -35.28 9.05
N ALA A 249 3.07 -35.72 8.82
CA ALA A 249 2.53 -35.97 7.48
C ALA A 249 2.25 -34.67 6.72
N LYS A 250 1.73 -33.63 7.40
CA LYS A 250 1.58 -32.29 6.83
C LYS A 250 2.95 -31.68 6.46
N GLU A 251 3.96 -31.86 7.29
CA GLU A 251 5.33 -31.38 7.00
C GLU A 251 5.93 -32.06 5.76
N LYS A 252 5.68 -33.36 5.55
CA LYS A 252 6.08 -34.06 4.31
C LYS A 252 5.44 -33.41 3.09
N LEU A 253 4.13 -33.17 3.11
CA LEU A 253 3.43 -32.47 2.03
C LEU A 253 3.99 -31.06 1.80
N TRP A 254 4.30 -30.33 2.88
CA TRP A 254 4.90 -28.99 2.79
C TRP A 254 6.26 -29.01 2.08
N GLN A 255 7.14 -29.96 2.42
CA GLN A 255 8.44 -30.10 1.76
C GLN A 255 8.30 -30.52 0.30
N GLU A 256 7.35 -31.38 -0.03
CA GLU A 256 7.05 -31.76 -1.42
C GLU A 256 6.60 -30.55 -2.25
N VAL A 257 5.63 -29.76 -1.76
CA VAL A 257 5.15 -28.55 -2.45
C VAL A 257 6.27 -27.52 -2.58
N LYS A 258 7.08 -27.34 -1.53
CA LYS A 258 8.24 -26.44 -1.54
C LYS A 258 9.30 -26.87 -2.56
N GLY A 259 9.49 -28.17 -2.76
CA GLY A 259 10.39 -28.73 -3.78
C GLY A 259 9.91 -28.45 -5.20
N SER A 260 8.63 -28.66 -5.46
CA SER A 260 8.02 -28.42 -6.78
C SER A 260 8.06 -26.94 -7.20
N CYS A 261 7.87 -26.00 -6.27
CA CYS A 261 7.96 -24.56 -6.57
C CYS A 261 9.37 -24.07 -6.93
N LYS A 262 10.43 -24.76 -6.47
CA LYS A 262 11.82 -24.38 -6.80
C LYS A 262 12.23 -24.80 -8.22
N GLY A 263 11.63 -25.84 -8.79
CA GLY A 263 11.95 -26.34 -10.13
C GLY A 263 11.30 -25.59 -11.29
N SER A 264 10.35 -24.68 -11.02
CA SER A 264 9.62 -23.91 -12.05
C SER A 264 10.15 -22.47 -12.22
N SER A 265 11.29 -22.14 -11.61
CA SER A 265 11.89 -20.79 -11.61
C SER A 265 13.21 -20.72 -12.39
N GLU A 266 13.54 -21.74 -13.19
CA GLU A 266 14.70 -21.78 -14.10
C GLU A 266 14.26 -21.70 -15.57
#